data_AF-A0A966P7I8-F1
#
_entry.id   AF-A0A966P7I8-F1
#
_cell.length_a   1.000
_cell.length_b   1.000
_cell.length_c   1.000
_cell.angle_alpha   90.00
_cell.angle_beta   90.00
_cell.angle_gamma   90.00
#
_symmetry.space_group_name_H-M   'P 1'
#
loop_
_entity.id
_entity.type
_entity.pdbx_description
1 polymer ?
#
loop_
_entity_poly.entity_id
_entity_poly.type
_entity_poly.pdbx_seq_one_letter_code
_entity_poly.pdbx_strand_id
1 'polypeptide(L)' 'MNFDIGIDVGGTKVLAGVVDSQGKIVEKIRRETPIEGGSAQLKLAL' A
#
# COMPACT_ATOMS: atom_id res chain seq x y z
N MET A 1 1.59 18.12 -15.42
CA MET A 1 0.58 17.11 -15.03
C MET A 1 1.02 16.56 -13.69
N ASN A 2 0.18 16.69 -12.66
CA ASN A 2 0.46 16.14 -11.33
C ASN A 2 -0.46 14.94 -11.08
N PHE A 3 0.12 13.92 -10.45
CA PHE A 3 -0.59 12.75 -9.97
C PHE A 3 -0.22 12.55 -8.51
N ASP A 4 -1.20 12.15 -7.71
CA ASP A 4 -0.99 11.76 -6.33
C ASP A 4 -1.16 10.24 -6.21
N ILE A 5 -0.41 9.64 -5.29
CA ILE A 5 -0.48 8.20 -5.02
C ILE A 5 -0.94 7.96 -3.59
N GLY A 6 -2.01 7.17 -3.44
CA GLY A 6 -2.45 6.63 -2.17
C GLY A 6 -1.99 5.19 -2.03
N ILE A 7 -1.34 4.86 -0.91
CA ILE A 7 -0.91 3.49 -0.57
C ILE A 7 -1.58 3.07 0.75
N ASP A 8 -2.25 1.93 0.73
CA ASP A 8 -2.79 1.25 1.92
C ASP A 8 -1.99 -0.04 2.16
N VAL A 9 -1.27 -0.09 3.27
CA VAL A 9 -0.36 -1.19 3.63
C VAL A 9 -0.99 -2.02 4.74
N GLY A 10 -1.47 -3.21 4.39
CA GLY A 10 -1.96 -4.21 5.34
C GLY A 10 -0.98 -5.39 5.50
N GLY A 11 -1.24 -6.25 6.48
CA GLY A 11 -0.38 -7.41 6.76
C GLY A 11 -0.43 -8.52 5.70
N THR A 12 -1.50 -8.59 4.90
CA THR A 12 -1.68 -9.62 3.86
C THR A 12 -1.66 -9.08 2.44
N LYS A 13 -1.75 -7.75 2.29
CA LYS A 13 -1.82 -7.10 0.99
C LYS A 13 -1.46 -5.62 1.09
N VAL A 14 -0.95 -5.10 -0.02
CA VAL A 14 -0.84 -3.67 -0.29
C VAL A 14 -1.82 -3.30 -1.40
N LEU A 15 -2.56 -2.22 -1.19
CA LEU A 15 -3.37 -1.57 -2.21
C LEU A 15 -2.71 -0.25 -2.59
N ALA A 16 -2.76 0.11 -3.86
CA ALA A 16 -2.30 1.41 -4.32
C ALA A 16 -3.24 1.97 -5.39
N GLY A 17 -3.42 3.28 -5.40
CA GLY A 17 -4.19 4.00 -6.39
C GLY A 17 -3.49 5.28 -6.80
N VAL A 18 -3.54 5.60 -8.08
CA VAL A 18 -3.06 6.88 -8.62
C VAL A 18 -4.27 7.74 -8.94
N VAL A 19 -4.26 9.00 -8.49
CA VAL A 19 -5.28 9.98 -8.82
C VAL A 19 -4.69 11.14 -9.59
N ASP A 20 -5.47 11.72 -10.51
CA ASP A 20 -5.11 12.97 -11.17
C ASP A 20 -5.46 14.18 -10.30
N SER A 21 -5.13 15.38 -10.78
CA SER A 21 -5.41 16.64 -10.11
C SER A 21 -6.89 16.99 -9.96
N GLN A 22 -7.82 16.19 -10.50
CA GLN A 22 -9.26 16.33 -10.29
C GLN A 22 -9.78 15.29 -9.29
N GLY A 23 -8.89 14.50 -8.68
CA GLY A 23 -9.25 13.42 -7.76
C GLY A 23 -9.78 12.18 -8.47
N LYS A 24 -9.66 12.06 -9.79
CA LYS A 24 -10.11 10.88 -10.52
C LYS A 24 -9.05 9.78 -10.43
N ILE A 25 -9.49 8.56 -10.15
CA ILE A 25 -8.64 7.37 -10.18
C ILE A 25 -8.20 7.08 -11.63
N VAL A 26 -6.90 7.04 -11.83
CA VAL A 26 -6.25 6.77 -13.12
C VAL A 26 -5.82 5.30 -13.21
N GLU A 27 -5.32 4.74 -12.11
CA GLU A 27 -4.84 3.36 -12.02
C GLU A 27 -5.04 2.82 -10.59
N LYS A 28 -5.17 1.50 -10.46
CA LYS A 28 -5.29 0.83 -9.16
C LYS A 28 -4.68 -0.56 -9.19
N ILE A 29 -3.85 -0.87 -8.19
CA ILE A 29 -3.22 -2.17 -8.06
C ILE A 29 -3.45 -2.78 -6.68
N ARG A 30 -3.42 -4.11 -6.65
CA ARG A 30 -3.42 -4.90 -5.43
C ARG A 30 -2.31 -5.93 -5.53
N ARG A 31 -1.49 -6.01 -4.49
CA ARG A 31 -0.40 -6.99 -4.39
C ARG A 31 -0.50 -7.72 -3.06
N GLU A 32 -0.52 -9.06 -3.11
CA GLU A 32 -0.42 -9.85 -1.89
C GLU A 32 0.96 -9.66 -1.25
N THR A 33 1.01 -9.63 0.07
CA THR A 33 2.25 -9.68 0.83
C THR A 33 2.43 -11.07 1.42
N PRO A 34 3.68 -11.51 1.67
CA PRO A 34 3.91 -12.72 2.44
C PRO A 34 3.15 -12.65 3.77
N ILE A 35 2.44 -13.73 4.12
CA ILE A 35 1.74 -13.87 5.40
C ILE A 35 2.77 -13.90 6.55
N GLU A 36 3.93 -14.47 6.27
CA GLU A 36 5.07 -14.52 7.16
C GLU A 36 5.72 -13.12 7.19
N GLY A 37 5.73 -12.46 8.35
CA GLY A 37 6.37 -11.16 8.49
C GLY A 37 7.87 -11.23 8.20
N GLY A 38 8.43 -10.19 7.57
CA GLY A 38 9.88 -10.08 7.33
C GLY A 38 10.70 -9.86 8.61
N SER A 39 12.01 -9.68 8.50
CA SER A 39 12.91 -9.46 9.65
C SER A 39 12.59 -8.22 10.48
N ALA A 40 11.84 -7.26 9.91
CA ALA A 40 11.32 -6.10 10.60
C ALA A 40 10.03 -6.42 11.40
N GLN A 41 10.05 -7.49 12.19
CA GLN A 41 9.02 -7.76 13.18
C GLN A 41 9.31 -6.91 14.41
N LEU A 42 8.36 -6.06 14.80
CA LEU A 42 8.28 -5.56 16.17
C LEU A 42 8.02 -6.77 17.07
N LYS A 43 9.08 -7.43 17.53
CA LYS A 43 8.98 -8.33 18.67
C LYS A 43 8.48 -7.47 19.82
N LEU A 44 7.34 -7.85 20.40
CA LEU A 44 6.83 -7.24 21.62
C LEU A 44 8.02 -7.03 22.57
N ALA A 45 8.26 -5.76 22.92
CA ALA A 45 9.10 -5.43 24.06
C ALA A 45 8.34 -5.92 25.30
N LEU A 46 8.59 -7.15 25.69
CA LEU A 46 8.37 -7.61 27.07
C LEU A 46 9.56 -7.16 27.90
#